data_AF-A0A7V1Q346-F1
#
_entry.id   AF-A0A7V1Q346-F1
#
_cell.length_a   1.000
_cell.length_b   1.000
_cell.length_c   1.000
_cell.angle_alpha   90.00
_cell.angle_beta   90.00
_cell.angle_gamma   90.00
#
_symmetry.space_group_name_H-M   'P 1'
#
loop_
_entity.id
_entity.type
_entity.pdbx_description
1 polymer ?
#
loop_
_entity_poly.entity_id
_entity_poly.type
_entity_poly.pdbx_seq_one_letter_code
_entity_poly.pdbx_strand_id
1 'polypeptide(L)'
;MRMEGLTWREQMPTLIVEAEFDGRSFVAHQPIDLPVGQRVRLIVQPVVQVTSGTDLVEYWRRSEVIGAWADRKEDSVTLARNLRQKAEKRRLR
;
A
#
# COMPACT_ATOMS: atom_id res chain seq x y z
N MET A 1 -42.57 3.78 24.98
CA MET A 1 -41.59 4.85 24.67
C MET A 1 -40.69 4.31 23.57
N ARG A 2 -40.85 4.82 22.34
CA ARG A 2 -40.02 4.48 21.18
C ARG A 2 -38.67 5.18 21.34
N MET A 3 -37.59 4.47 21.03
CA MET A 3 -36.30 5.07 20.68
C MET A 3 -35.88 4.42 19.36
N GLU A 4 -36.29 5.08 18.28
CA GLU A 4 -35.72 4.89 16.95
C GLU A 4 -34.32 5.52 16.91
N GLY A 5 -33.45 5.02 16.02
CA GLY A 5 -32.31 5.80 15.54
C GLY A 5 -30.93 5.31 16.00
N LEU A 6 -30.51 4.14 15.52
CA LEU A 6 -29.10 3.87 15.27
C LEU A 6 -28.96 3.49 13.80
N THR A 7 -28.68 4.49 12.98
CA THR A 7 -28.24 4.34 11.59
C THR A 7 -26.86 3.69 11.60
N TRP A 8 -26.83 2.37 11.71
CA TRP A 8 -25.68 1.60 11.28
C TRP A 8 -25.54 1.84 9.78
N ARG A 9 -24.67 2.78 9.39
CA ARG A 9 -23.98 2.64 8.11
C ARG A 9 -23.22 1.34 8.26
N GLU A 10 -23.84 0.24 7.84
CA GLU A 10 -23.19 -1.06 7.70
C GLU A 10 -21.93 -0.81 6.86
N GLN A 11 -20.80 -0.67 7.55
CA GLN A 11 -19.52 -0.84 6.94
C GLN A 11 -19.47 -2.32 6.59
N MET A 12 -20.00 -2.66 5.41
CA MET A 12 -19.81 -3.99 4.87
C MET A 12 -18.30 -4.20 4.78
N PRO A 13 -17.77 -5.30 5.34
CA PRO A 13 -16.35 -5.58 5.28
C PRO A 13 -15.92 -5.54 3.82
N THR A 14 -14.88 -4.76 3.52
CA THR A 14 -14.32 -4.73 2.17
C THR A 14 -13.64 -6.06 1.93
N LEU A 15 -14.26 -6.90 1.09
CA LEU A 15 -13.64 -8.12 0.61
C LEU A 15 -12.65 -7.77 -0.50
N ILE A 16 -11.36 -7.98 -0.25
CA ILE A 16 -10.32 -7.88 -1.29
C ILE A 16 -10.23 -9.24 -1.95
N VAL A 17 -10.46 -9.29 -3.26
CA VAL A 17 -10.33 -10.51 -4.06
C VAL A 17 -9.23 -10.29 -5.08
N GLU A 18 -8.26 -11.20 -5.10
CA GLU A 18 -7.24 -11.24 -6.15
C GLU A 18 -7.84 -11.82 -7.43
N ALA A 19 -7.56 -11.17 -8.54
CA ALA A 19 -8.02 -11.57 -9.86
C ALA A 19 -6.94 -11.28 -10.91
N GLU A 20 -6.92 -12.10 -11.95
CA GLU A 20 -6.06 -11.93 -13.12
C GLU A 20 -6.88 -11.43 -14.31
N PHE A 21 -6.29 -10.58 -15.14
CA PHE A 21 -6.89 -10.16 -16.40
C PHE A 21 -6.40 -11.06 -17.54
N ASP A 22 -7.30 -11.85 -18.12
CA ASP A 22 -6.99 -12.82 -19.19
C ASP A 22 -6.89 -12.21 -20.60
N GLY A 23 -6.94 -10.87 -20.71
CA GLY A 23 -7.02 -10.13 -21.98
C GLY A 23 -8.44 -9.69 -22.36
N ARG A 24 -9.47 -10.24 -21.71
CA ARG A 24 -10.89 -9.90 -21.96
C ARG A 24 -11.67 -9.61 -20.69
N SER A 25 -11.42 -10.37 -19.63
CA SER A 25 -12.15 -10.31 -18.37
C SER A 25 -11.23 -10.49 -17.17
N PHE A 26 -11.69 -10.00 -16.01
CA PHE A 26 -11.07 -10.31 -14.73
C PHE A 26 -11.61 -11.64 -14.22
N VAL A 27 -10.71 -12.58 -13.93
CA VAL A 27 -11.01 -13.89 -13.38
C VAL A 27 -10.49 -13.94 -11.95
N ALA A 28 -11.38 -14.09 -10.99
CA ALA A 28 -11.00 -14.23 -9.59
C ALA A 28 -10.24 -15.55 -9.38
N HIS A 29 -9.17 -15.53 -8.59
CA HIS A 29 -8.39 -16.75 -8.27
C HIS A 29 -9.20 -17.75 -7.45
N GLN A 30 -10.21 -17.27 -6.72
CA GLN A 30 -11.10 -18.09 -5.91
C GLN A 30 -12.56 -17.74 -6.21
N PRO A 31 -13.50 -18.71 -6.07
CA PRO A 31 -14.92 -18.44 -6.17
C PRO A 31 -15.35 -17.33 -5.20
N ILE A 32 -16.22 -16.44 -5.66
CA ILE A 32 -16.79 -15.38 -4.84
C ILE A 32 -18.29 -15.65 -4.71
N ASP A 33 -18.76 -15.90 -3.48
CA ASP A 33 -20.17 -16.02 -3.19
C ASP A 33 -20.78 -14.63 -3.01
N LEU A 34 -21.54 -14.19 -4.00
CA LEU A 34 -22.30 -12.93 -3.96
C LEU A 34 -23.78 -13.19 -4.24
N PRO A 35 -24.69 -12.60 -3.44
CA PRO A 35 -26.12 -12.55 -3.75
C PRO A 35 -26.40 -12.10 -5.19
N VAL A 36 -27.34 -12.80 -5.83
CA VAL A 36 -27.77 -12.50 -7.20
C VAL A 36 -28.27 -11.05 -7.27
N GLY A 37 -27.74 -10.27 -8.22
CA GLY A 37 -28.11 -8.87 -8.43
C GLY A 37 -27.40 -7.86 -7.53
N GLN A 38 -26.49 -8.30 -6.66
CA GLN A 38 -25.70 -7.38 -5.84
C GLN A 38 -24.77 -6.53 -6.70
N ARG A 39 -24.85 -5.21 -6.53
CA ARG A 39 -23.91 -4.27 -7.16
C ARG A 39 -22.59 -4.29 -6.40
N VAL A 40 -21.49 -4.42 -7.14
CA VAL A 40 -20.13 -4.37 -6.60
C VAL A 40 -19.32 -3.25 -7.27
N ARG A 41 -18.36 -2.71 -6.53
CA ARG A 41 -17.37 -1.76 -7.07
C ARG A 41 -16.06 -2.50 -7.26
N LEU A 42 -15.52 -2.48 -8.47
CA LEU A 42 -14.17 -3.00 -8.73
C LEU A 42 -13.15 -1.90 -8.48
N ILE A 43 -12.12 -2.20 -7.69
CA ILE A 43 -10.94 -1.36 -7.49
C ILE A 43 -9.76 -2.12 -8.07
N VAL A 44 -9.22 -1.66 -9.18
CA VAL A 44 -8.09 -2.31 -9.86
C VAL A 44 -6.80 -1.67 -9.37
N GLN A 45 -5.98 -2.47 -8.68
CA GLN A 45 -4.64 -2.10 -8.28
C GLN A 45 -3.66 -3.06 -8.98
N PRO A 46 -2.75 -2.56 -9.82
CA PRO A 46 -1.73 -3.41 -10.43
C PRO A 46 -0.89 -4.04 -9.33
N VAL A 47 -0.83 -5.37 -9.27
CA VAL A 47 0.11 -6.06 -8.41
C VAL A 47 1.48 -5.94 -9.06
N VAL A 48 2.33 -5.06 -8.53
CA VAL A 48 3.74 -5.02 -8.93
C VAL A 48 4.42 -6.25 -8.35
N GLN A 49 4.39 -7.35 -9.09
CA GLN A 49 5.27 -8.47 -8.81
C GLN A 49 6.68 -8.03 -9.16
N VAL A 50 7.45 -7.76 -8.11
CA VAL A 50 8.86 -7.45 -8.29
C VAL A 50 9.59 -8.78 -8.47
N THR A 51 9.68 -9.22 -9.72
CA THR A 51 10.18 -10.53 -10.14
C THR A 51 11.68 -10.73 -9.91
N SER A 52 12.43 -9.65 -9.70
CA SER A 52 13.87 -9.70 -9.44
C SER A 52 14.34 -8.51 -8.61
N GLY A 53 15.52 -8.64 -7.99
CA GLY A 53 16.16 -7.52 -7.28
C GLY A 53 16.38 -6.29 -8.17
N THR A 54 16.60 -6.48 -9.47
CA THR A 54 16.73 -5.39 -10.45
C THR A 54 15.40 -4.66 -10.67
N ASP A 55 14.29 -5.40 -10.80
CA ASP A 55 12.95 -4.82 -10.93
C ASP A 55 12.57 -4.00 -9.69
N LEU A 56 13.07 -4.42 -8.51
CA LEU A 56 12.85 -3.72 -7.24
C LEU A 56 13.54 -2.38 -7.23
N VAL A 57 14.81 -2.36 -7.64
CA VAL A 57 15.61 -1.14 -7.75
C VAL A 57 14.98 -0.17 -8.76
N GLU A 58 14.52 -0.66 -9.91
CA GLU A 58 13.84 0.18 -10.91
C GLU A 58 12.45 0.66 -10.45
N TYR A 59 11.69 -0.15 -9.71
CA TYR A 59 10.46 0.29 -9.08
C TYR A 59 10.70 1.40 -8.05
N TRP A 60 11.68 1.22 -7.15
CA TRP A 60 12.05 2.22 -6.16
C TRP A 60 12.64 3.48 -6.79
N ARG A 61 13.38 3.36 -7.89
CA ARG A 61 13.88 4.51 -8.66
C ARG A 61 12.71 5.31 -9.25
N ARG A 62 11.76 4.66 -9.94
CA ARG A 62 10.55 5.30 -10.49
C ARG A 62 9.64 5.90 -9.41
N SER A 63 9.60 5.29 -8.24
CA SER A 63 8.85 5.78 -7.09
C SER A 63 9.61 6.86 -6.30
N GLU A 64 10.73 7.36 -6.83
CA GLU A 64 11.62 8.37 -6.22
C GLU A 64 12.19 8.00 -4.84
N VAL A 65 12.06 6.74 -4.44
CA VAL A 65 12.58 6.21 -3.16
C VAL A 65 14.11 6.23 -3.15
N ILE A 66 14.76 5.85 -4.27
CA ILE A 66 16.24 5.80 -4.36
C ILE A 66 16.85 7.19 -4.69
N GLY A 67 16.07 8.14 -5.18
CA GLY A 67 16.55 9.50 -5.49
C GLY A 67 16.86 10.34 -4.25
N ALA A 68 16.13 10.14 -3.14
CA ALA A 68 16.29 10.92 -1.92
C ALA A 68 17.66 10.78 -1.22
N TRP A 69 18.45 9.78 -1.59
CA TRP A 69 19.82 9.56 -1.13
C TRP A 69 20.90 9.87 -2.17
N ALA A 70 20.59 9.74 -3.46
CA ALA A 70 21.56 9.88 -4.55
C ALA A 70 22.12 11.31 -4.64
N ASP A 71 21.31 12.34 -4.35
CA ASP A 71 21.73 13.75 -4.39
C ASP A 71 22.32 14.26 -3.06
N ARG A 72 22.51 13.40 -2.07
CA ARG A 72 23.10 13.83 -0.79
C ARG A 72 24.59 14.00 -0.94
N LYS A 73 25.05 15.23 -0.66
CA LYS A 73 26.47 15.58 -0.60
C LYS A 73 27.18 15.06 0.66
N GLU A 74 26.43 14.60 1.65
CA GLU A 74 26.97 14.12 2.94
C GLU A 74 27.09 12.60 2.93
N ASP A 75 28.27 12.09 3.32
CA ASP A 75 28.53 10.67 3.44
C ASP A 75 27.57 9.97 4.43
N SER A 76 27.23 8.72 4.11
CA SER A 76 26.23 7.94 4.84
C SER A 76 26.55 7.72 6.31
N VAL A 77 27.83 7.55 6.64
CA VAL A 77 28.31 7.33 8.01
C VAL A 77 28.21 8.63 8.81
N THR A 78 28.56 9.75 8.18
CA THR A 78 28.50 11.08 8.78
C THR A 78 27.04 11.46 9.12
N LEU A 79 26.13 11.24 8.19
CA LEU A 79 24.71 11.45 8.40
C LEU A 79 24.16 10.58 9.55
N ALA A 80 24.49 9.28 9.57
CA ALA A 80 24.04 8.38 10.62
C ALA A 80 24.51 8.83 12.02
N ARG A 81 25.77 9.29 12.12
CA ARG A 81 26.33 9.85 13.36
C ARG A 81 25.59 11.14 13.79
N ASN A 82 25.30 12.02 12.84
CA ASN A 82 24.55 13.27 13.09
C ASN A 82 23.10 13.00 13.56
N LEU A 83 22.42 12.02 12.96
CA LEU A 83 21.08 11.60 13.37
C LEU A 83 21.07 11.01 14.78
N ARG A 84 22.06 10.17 15.11
CA ARG A 84 22.23 9.61 16.46
C ARG A 84 22.41 10.71 17.51
N GLN A 85 23.32 11.65 17.26
CA GLN A 85 23.55 12.78 18.18
C GLN A 85 22.30 13.67 18.36
N LYS A 86 21.54 13.91 17.28
CA LYS A 86 20.28 14.66 17.36
C LYS A 86 19.21 13.93 18.18
N ALA A 87 19.08 12.61 18.01
CA ALA A 87 18.15 11.79 18.79
C ALA A 87 18.52 11.78 20.29
N GLU A 88 19.82 11.67 20.59
CA GLU A 88 20.32 11.67 21.96
C GLU A 88 20.09 13.02 22.66
N LYS A 89 20.31 14.14 21.96
CA LYS A 89 19.98 15.49 22.46
C LYS A 89 18.48 15.70 22.69
N ARG A 90 17.61 15.07 21.89
CA ARG A 90 16.16 15.12 22.09
C ARG A 90 15.71 14.29 23.29
N ARG A 91 16.41 13.19 23.61
CA ARG A 91 16.12 12.36 24.78
C ARG A 91 16.53 13.03 26.10
N LEU A 92 17.46 13.97 26.03
CA LEU A 92 17.98 14.71 27.19
C LEU A 92 17.24 16.04 27.46
N ARG A 93 16.20 16.35 26.68
CA ARG A 93 15.23 17.42 26.94
C ARG A 93 13.92 16.81 27.41
#